data_AF-A0A972ZCY2-F1
#
_entry.id   AF-A0A972ZCY2-F1
#
_cell.length_a   1.000
_cell.length_b   1.000
_cell.length_c   1.000
_cell.angle_alpha   90.00
_cell.angle_beta   90.00
_cell.angle_gamma   90.00
#
_symmetry.space_group_name_H-M   'P 1'
#
loop_
_entity.id
_entity.type
_entity.pdbx_description
1 polymer ?
#
loop_
_entity_poly.entity_id
_entity_poly.type
_entity_poly.pdbx_seq_one_letter_code
_entity_poly.pdbx_strand_id
1 'polypeptide(L)'
;MRKTIPLSSIQWAVHVMGVCLLPGLLVLGHLYAPFVERGPVLCLWRRFFDWHCLGCGLTRALCLFADGQWAVSVHTNWLIIPVLLAALIIFVRSLIALIGAFCEAKRVDASSAR
;
A
#
# COMPACT_ATOMS: atom_id res chain seq x y z
N MET A 1 -11.00 -23.03 -20.98
CA MET A 1 -12.24 -22.42 -20.45
C MET A 1 -11.96 -21.89 -19.05
N ARG A 2 -11.77 -20.57 -18.89
CA ARG A 2 -11.53 -19.95 -17.59
C ARG A 2 -12.90 -19.67 -16.97
N LYS A 3 -13.36 -20.52 -16.05
CA LYS A 3 -14.61 -20.29 -15.29
C LYS A 3 -14.46 -18.96 -14.55
N THR A 4 -15.19 -17.95 -15.01
CA THR A 4 -15.27 -16.65 -14.35
C THR A 4 -16.25 -16.77 -13.18
N ILE A 5 -15.74 -16.50 -11.99
CA ILE A 5 -16.53 -16.47 -10.76
C ILE A 5 -17.03 -15.02 -10.65
N PRO A 6 -18.35 -14.75 -10.62
CA PRO A 6 -18.84 -13.41 -10.32
C PRO A 6 -18.29 -13.01 -8.95
N LEU A 7 -17.51 -11.93 -8.88
CA LEU A 7 -16.96 -11.48 -7.62
C LEU A 7 -18.10 -11.18 -6.66
N SER A 8 -18.09 -11.82 -5.50
CA SER A 8 -19.04 -11.51 -4.44
C SER A 8 -18.81 -10.07 -3.93
N SER A 9 -19.81 -9.47 -3.30
CA SER A 9 -19.72 -8.10 -2.77
C SER A 9 -18.50 -7.90 -1.84
N ILE A 10 -18.07 -8.96 -1.14
CA ILE A 10 -16.89 -8.97 -0.27
C ILE A 10 -15.60 -8.88 -1.10
N GLN A 11 -15.50 -9.60 -2.22
CA GLN A 11 -14.30 -9.59 -3.06
C GLN A 11 -14.09 -8.23 -3.74
N TRP A 12 -15.17 -7.55 -4.12
CA TRP A 12 -15.11 -6.17 -4.60
C TRP A 12 -14.50 -5.23 -3.55
N ALA A 13 -14.99 -5.29 -2.30
CA ALA A 13 -14.46 -4.47 -1.22
C ALA A 13 -12.96 -4.72 -0.98
N VAL A 14 -12.52 -5.98 -1.03
CA VAL A 14 -11.09 -6.34 -0.86
C VAL A 14 -10.22 -5.74 -1.96
N HIS A 15 -10.63 -5.83 -3.23
CA HIS A 15 -9.84 -5.28 -4.32
C HIS A 15 -9.86 -3.75 -4.35
N VAL A 16 -10.99 -3.11 -4.04
CA VAL A 16 -11.05 -1.65 -3.89
C VAL A 16 -10.11 -1.20 -2.78
N MET A 17 -10.16 -1.84 -1.61
CA MET A 17 -9.24 -1.57 -0.50
C MET A 17 -7.77 -1.78 -0.92
N GLY A 18 -7.48 -2.84 -1.68
CA GLY A 18 -6.14 -3.11 -2.19
C GLY A 18 -5.63 -2.05 -3.19
N VAL A 19 -6.49 -1.49 -4.02
CA VAL A 19 -6.15 -0.38 -4.94
C VAL A 19 -5.93 0.92 -4.14
N CYS A 20 -6.68 1.15 -3.07
CA CYS A 20 -6.50 2.34 -2.23
C CYS A 20 -5.28 2.25 -1.30
N LEU A 21 -4.77 1.04 -1.02
CA LEU A 21 -3.72 0.82 -0.02
C LEU A 21 -2.42 1.58 -0.34
N LEU A 22 -1.86 1.41 -1.53
CA LEU A 22 -0.59 2.04 -1.93
C LEU A 22 -0.69 3.58 -2.00
N PRO A 23 -1.63 4.19 -2.74
CA PRO A 23 -1.77 5.64 -2.76
C PRO A 23 -2.14 6.20 -1.37
N GLY A 24 -2.96 5.48 -0.60
CA GLY A 24 -3.28 5.84 0.79
C GLY A 24 -2.03 5.90 1.67
N LEU A 25 -1.15 4.89 1.59
CA LEU A 25 0.13 4.88 2.31
C LEU A 25 1.02 6.08 1.93
N LEU A 26 1.11 6.42 0.65
CA LEU A 26 1.93 7.54 0.18
C LEU A 26 1.35 8.90 0.60
N VAL A 27 0.04 9.10 0.43
CA VAL A 27 -0.63 10.34 0.83
C VAL A 27 -0.56 10.54 2.34
N LEU A 28 -0.85 9.48 3.13
CA LEU A 28 -0.71 9.54 4.58
C LEU A 28 0.75 9.79 4.98
N GLY A 29 1.71 9.15 4.33
CA GLY A 29 3.14 9.41 4.57
C GLY A 29 3.51 10.87 4.36
N HIS A 30 3.07 11.47 3.25
CA HIS A 30 3.33 12.88 2.94
C HIS A 30 2.67 13.84 3.94
N LEU A 31 1.40 13.59 4.28
CA LEU A 31 0.66 14.41 5.26
C LEU A 31 1.23 14.29 6.68
N TYR A 32 1.77 13.11 7.03
CA TYR A 32 2.28 12.83 8.37
C TYR A 32 3.77 13.18 8.55
N ALA A 33 4.51 13.41 7.46
CA ALA A 33 5.91 13.83 7.45
C ALA A 33 6.23 14.98 8.44
N PRO A 34 5.50 16.11 8.48
CA PRO A 34 5.82 17.22 9.39
C PRO A 34 5.66 16.87 10.88
N PHE A 35 4.86 15.86 11.21
CA PHE A 35 4.64 15.40 12.58
C PHE A 35 5.75 14.44 13.04
N VAL A 36 6.26 13.61 12.11
CA VAL A 36 7.34 12.65 12.40
C VAL A 36 8.70 13.34 12.61
N GLU A 37 8.92 14.48 11.97
CA GLU A 37 10.14 15.28 12.14
C GLU A 37 10.25 15.93 13.53
N ARG A 38 9.10 16.28 14.15
CA ARG A 38 9.03 17.03 15.41
C ARG A 38 8.82 16.14 16.64
N GLY A 39 8.43 14.89 16.45
CA GLY A 39 8.15 13.95 17.54
C GLY A 39 9.44 13.35 18.12
N PRO A 40 9.54 13.18 19.45
CA PRO A 40 10.62 12.38 20.03
C PRO A 40 10.53 10.96 19.47
N VAL A 41 11.66 10.39 19.04
CA VAL A 41 11.72 8.99 18.64
C VAL A 41 11.60 8.15 19.92
N LEU A 42 10.36 7.90 20.35
CA LEU A 42 10.02 7.02 21.47
C LEU A 42 10.24 5.55 21.07
N CYS A 43 11.47 5.22 20.70
CA CYS A 43 11.86 3.85 20.46
C CYS A 43 12.10 3.18 21.81
N LEU A 44 11.05 2.57 22.37
CA LEU A 44 11.14 1.72 23.56
C LEU A 44 12.23 0.66 23.38
N TRP A 45 12.41 0.13 22.17
CA TRP A 45 13.46 -0.86 21.88
C TRP A 45 14.89 -0.31 22.04
N ARG A 46 15.19 0.89 21.54
CA ARG A 46 16.50 1.50 21.74
C ARG A 46 16.71 1.87 23.21
N ARG A 47 15.62 2.26 23.89
CA ARG A 47 15.63 2.58 25.33
C ARG A 47 15.91 1.35 26.22
N PHE A 48 15.43 0.16 25.84
CA PHE A 48 15.50 -1.06 26.67
C PHE A 48 16.50 -2.11 26.19
N PHE A 49 16.78 -2.21 24.90
CA PHE A 49 17.57 -3.29 24.31
C PHE A 49 18.81 -2.81 23.54
N ASP A 50 19.03 -1.49 23.44
CA ASP A 50 20.14 -0.86 22.70
C ASP A 50 20.28 -1.32 21.23
N TRP A 51 19.25 -1.99 20.71
CA TRP A 51 19.16 -2.46 19.33
C TRP A 51 18.31 -1.48 18.50
N HIS A 52 18.69 -1.25 17.24
CA HIS A 52 17.81 -0.58 16.28
C HIS A 52 16.57 -1.45 16.06
N CYS A 53 15.38 -0.95 16.42
CA CYS A 53 14.15 -1.72 16.27
C CYS A 53 13.71 -1.80 14.81
N LEU A 54 13.23 -2.98 14.42
CA LEU A 54 12.76 -3.32 13.07
C LEU A 54 11.58 -2.44 12.60
N GLY A 55 10.84 -1.82 13.52
CA GLY A 55 9.71 -0.93 13.24
C GLY A 55 9.95 0.56 13.52
N CYS A 56 10.99 0.94 14.29
CA CYS A 56 11.20 2.32 14.78
C CYS A 56 11.81 3.21 13.70
N GLY A 57 11.04 3.48 12.65
CA GLY A 57 11.55 4.16 11.48
C GLY A 57 10.89 3.69 10.20
N LEU A 58 10.01 2.68 10.23
CA LEU A 58 9.23 2.32 9.06
C LEU A 58 8.28 3.46 8.66
N THR A 59 7.57 4.04 9.64
CA THR A 59 6.72 5.22 9.41
C THR A 59 7.54 6.41 8.91
N ARG A 60 8.74 6.62 9.47
CA ARG A 60 9.65 7.71 9.04
C ARG A 60 10.23 7.47 7.65
N ALA A 61 10.63 6.24 7.35
CA ALA A 61 11.08 5.81 6.04
C ALA A 61 9.95 5.96 5.01
N LEU A 62 8.70 5.65 5.38
CA LEU A 62 7.54 5.87 4.52
C LEU A 62 7.31 7.36 4.25
N CYS A 63 7.40 8.23 5.27
CA CYS A 63 7.30 9.68 5.10
C CYS A 63 8.41 10.22 4.19
N LEU A 64 9.68 9.84 4.46
CA LEU A 64 10.83 10.21 3.64
C LEU A 64 10.70 9.70 2.20
N PHE A 65 10.14 8.50 2.02
CA PHE A 65 9.88 7.95 0.68
C PHE A 65 8.81 8.76 -0.05
N ALA A 66 7.70 9.07 0.63
CA ALA A 66 6.60 9.87 0.11
C ALA A 66 7.05 11.29 -0.26
N ASP A 67 7.99 11.87 0.49
CA ASP A 67 8.59 13.19 0.22
C ASP A 67 9.69 13.17 -0.86
N GLY A 68 9.97 12.02 -1.48
CA GLY A 68 10.98 11.93 -2.54
C GLY A 68 12.41 11.65 -2.06
N GLN A 69 12.66 11.58 -0.75
CA GLN A 69 13.98 11.34 -0.17
C GLN A 69 14.32 9.84 -0.10
N TRP A 70 14.35 9.17 -1.24
CA TRP A 70 14.38 7.70 -1.32
C TRP A 70 15.65 7.07 -0.74
N ALA A 71 16.82 7.66 -0.99
CA ALA A 71 18.08 7.15 -0.43
C ALA A 71 18.05 7.21 1.11
N VAL A 72 17.65 8.37 1.66
CA VAL A 72 17.54 8.59 3.11
C VAL A 72 16.48 7.68 3.73
N SER A 73 15.37 7.44 3.02
CA SER A 73 14.33 6.50 3.43
C SER A 73 14.85 5.08 3.63
N VAL A 74 15.58 4.55 2.65
CA VAL A 74 16.14 3.19 2.72
C VAL A 74 17.21 3.08 3.82
N HIS A 75 18.04 4.12 3.98
CA HIS A 75 19.00 4.18 5.09
C HIS A 75 18.32 4.26 6.46
N THR A 76 17.13 4.87 6.54
CA THR A 76 16.35 4.97 7.78
C THR A 76 15.78 3.61 8.18
N ASN A 77 15.19 2.88 7.23
CA ASN A 77 14.76 1.51 7.46
C ASN A 77 14.68 0.74 6.14
N TRP A 78 15.58 -0.22 5.95
CA TRP A 78 15.62 -1.06 4.76
C TRP A 78 14.35 -1.89 4.54
N LEU A 79 13.57 -2.18 5.60
CA LEU A 79 12.26 -2.86 5.51
C LEU A 79 11.22 -2.05 4.72
N ILE A 80 11.47 -0.76 4.45
CA ILE A 80 10.59 0.02 3.57
C ILE A 80 10.50 -0.59 2.17
N ILE A 81 11.58 -1.22 1.68
CA ILE A 81 11.64 -1.85 0.36
C ILE A 81 10.64 -3.02 0.24
N PRO A 82 10.73 -4.09 1.07
CA PRO A 82 9.78 -5.20 0.98
C PRO A 82 8.34 -4.76 1.28
N VAL A 83 8.12 -3.76 2.15
CA VAL A 83 6.78 -3.23 2.44
C VAL A 83 6.17 -2.54 1.23
N LEU A 84 6.91 -1.63 0.58
CA LEU A 84 6.44 -0.94 -0.62
C LEU A 84 6.27 -1.92 -1.79
N LEU A 85 7.14 -2.92 -1.92
CA LEU A 85 7.00 -3.97 -2.93
C LEU A 85 5.73 -4.80 -2.72
N ALA A 86 5.45 -5.21 -1.49
CA ALA A 86 4.21 -5.93 -1.17
C ALA A 86 2.97 -5.07 -1.45
N ALA A 87 2.99 -3.79 -1.06
CA ALA A 87 1.91 -2.84 -1.36
C ALA A 87 1.70 -2.67 -2.87
N LEU A 88 2.78 -2.59 -3.65
CA LEU A 88 2.73 -2.52 -5.12
C LEU A 88 2.13 -3.80 -5.74
N ILE A 89 2.54 -4.98 -5.27
CA ILE A 89 2.00 -6.25 -5.75
C ILE A 89 0.49 -6.32 -5.47
N ILE A 90 0.07 -5.96 -4.26
CA ILE A 90 -1.36 -5.93 -3.87
C ILE A 90 -2.13 -4.95 -4.75
N PHE A 91 -1.58 -3.75 -4.98
CA PHE A 91 -2.17 -2.73 -5.84
C PHE A 91 -2.37 -3.25 -7.26
N VAL A 92 -1.31 -3.75 -7.90
CA VAL A 92 -1.35 -4.23 -9.30
C VAL A 92 -2.33 -5.40 -9.45
N ARG A 93 -2.27 -6.39 -8.54
CA ARG A 93 -3.19 -7.54 -8.58
C ARG A 93 -4.64 -7.11 -8.42
N SER A 94 -4.91 -6.18 -7.51
CA SER A 94 -6.26 -5.68 -7.26
C SER A 94 -6.76 -4.85 -8.44
N LEU A 95 -5.90 -4.04 -9.05
CA LEU A 95 -6.21 -3.26 -10.24
C LEU A 95 -6.57 -4.16 -11.43
N ILE A 96 -5.78 -5.20 -11.70
CA ILE A 96 -6.05 -6.17 -12.77
C ILE A 96 -7.39 -6.90 -12.54
N ALA A 97 -7.64 -7.32 -11.30
CA ALA A 97 -8.90 -7.99 -10.95
C ALA A 97 -10.11 -7.07 -11.16
N LEU A 98 -10.00 -5.80 -10.74
CA LEU A 98 -11.05 -4.80 -10.89
C LEU A 98 -11.33 -4.50 -12.37
N ILE A 99 -10.29 -4.22 -13.16
CA ILE A 99 -10.41 -3.96 -14.60
C ILE A 99 -11.04 -5.16 -15.31
N GLY A 100 -10.59 -6.37 -15.01
CA GLY A 100 -11.15 -7.60 -15.59
C GLY A 100 -12.63 -7.77 -15.29
N ALA A 101 -13.05 -7.49 -14.05
CA ALA A 101 -14.46 -7.55 -13.64
C ALA A 101 -15.32 -6.48 -14.36
N PHE A 102 -14.81 -5.26 -14.50
CA PHE A 102 -15.50 -4.19 -15.23
C PHE A 102 -15.65 -4.48 -16.72
N CYS A 103 -14.60 -5.01 -17.38
CA CYS A 103 -14.67 -5.38 -18.78
C CYS A 103 -15.71 -6.49 -19.04
N GLU A 104 -15.85 -7.45 -18.13
CA GLU A 104 -16.84 -8.53 -18.27
C GLU A 104 -18.26 -8.01 -18.07
N ALA A 105 -18.50 -7.15 -17.07
CA ALA A 105 -19.81 -6.53 -16.87
C ALA A 105 -20.29 -5.79 -18.13
N LYS A 106 -19.40 -4.97 -18.72
CA LYS A 106 -19.65 -4.29 -20.00
C LYS A 106 -19.96 -5.24 -21.15
N ARG A 107 -19.34 -6.43 -21.19
CA ARG A 107 -19.61 -7.43 -22.24
C ARG A 107 -21.00 -8.03 -22.10
N VAL A 108 -21.44 -8.35 -20.88
CA VAL A 108 -22.77 -8.90 -20.61
C VAL A 108 -23.85 -7.90 -21.01
N ASP A 109 -23.70 -6.63 -20.63
CA ASP A 109 -24.63 -5.56 -21.00
C ASP A 109 -24.75 -5.41 -22.52
N ALA A 110 -23.62 -5.47 -23.24
CA ALA A 110 -23.58 -5.40 -24.71
C ALA A 110 -24.18 -6.64 -25.41
N SER A 111 -24.30 -7.77 -24.71
CA SER A 111 -24.94 -8.98 -25.24
C SER A 111 -26.45 -9.00 -25.01
N SER A 112 -26.93 -8.37 -23.93
CA SER A 112 -28.37 -8.27 -23.63
C SER A 112 -29.09 -7.22 -24.49
N ALA A 113 -28.35 -6.31 -25.13
CA ALA A 113 -28.89 -5.27 -26.00
C ALA A 113 -29.05 -5.71 -27.47
N ARG A 114 -28.71 -6.96 -27.80
CA ARG A 114 -28.90 -7.60 -29.12
C ARG A 114 -30.03 -8.61 -29.06
#